data_AF-A0A497BIU3-F1
#
_entry.id   AF-A0A497BIU3-F1
#
_cell.length_a   1.000
_cell.length_b   1.000
_cell.length_c   1.000
_cell.angle_alpha   90.00
_cell.angle_beta   90.00
_cell.angle_gamma   90.00
#
_symmetry.space_group_name_H-M   'P 1'
#
loop_
_entity.id
_entity.type
_entity.pdbx_description
1 polymer ?
#
loop_
_entity_poly.entity_id
_entity_poly.type
_entity_poly.pdbx_seq_one_letter_code
_entity_poly.pdbx_strand_id
1 'polypeptide(L)'
;MSVRFNSLREIVQADIARIPDKMREGALEALNDATDFMIMLARGYCPVDTGTLQRSIRKERSESYVRVLAGGRQFINPKTHRPCTYAVYVESKTPFMKPAFEAIRRFIKEKIRERVLQKIEQ
;
A
#
# COMPACT_ATOMS: atom_id res chain seq x y z
N MET A 1 36.27 -36.18 -6.47
CA MET A 1 35.24 -35.13 -6.31
C MET A 1 34.71 -34.78 -7.69
N SER A 2 33.46 -35.15 -8.02
CA SER A 2 32.85 -34.70 -9.28
C SER A 2 32.19 -33.35 -9.05
N VAL A 3 32.66 -32.30 -9.70
CA VAL A 3 31.94 -31.03 -9.78
C VAL A 3 30.78 -31.25 -10.75
N ARG A 4 29.55 -31.34 -10.24
CA ARG A 4 28.36 -31.34 -11.10
C ARG A 4 28.14 -29.91 -11.60
N PHE A 5 28.42 -29.68 -12.88
CA PHE A 5 27.89 -28.53 -13.58
C PHE A 5 26.40 -28.79 -13.80
N ASN A 6 25.53 -28.07 -13.09
CA ASN A 6 24.12 -28.03 -13.46
C ASN A 6 24.06 -27.54 -14.91
N SER A 7 23.31 -28.24 -15.76
CA SER A 7 23.17 -27.79 -17.14
C SER A 7 22.54 -26.39 -17.14
N LEU A 8 22.95 -25.52 -18.06
CA LEU A 8 22.36 -24.19 -18.25
C LEU A 8 20.82 -24.21 -18.23
N ARG A 9 20.24 -25.32 -18.71
CA ARG A 9 18.80 -25.60 -18.70
C ARG A 9 18.19 -25.67 -17.29
N GLU A 10 18.85 -26.34 -16.35
CA GLU A 10 18.33 -26.52 -14.98
C GLU A 10 18.35 -25.21 -14.20
N ILE A 11 19.40 -24.39 -14.39
CA ILE A 11 19.52 -23.07 -13.78
C ILE A 11 18.40 -22.15 -14.31
N VAL A 12 18.25 -22.08 -15.63
CA VAL A 12 17.21 -21.26 -16.27
C VAL A 12 15.80 -21.72 -15.88
N GLN A 13 15.55 -23.03 -15.77
CA GLN A 13 14.25 -23.54 -15.32
C GLN A 13 13.93 -23.16 -13.87
N ALA A 14 14.92 -23.23 -12.98
CA ALA A 14 14.75 -22.84 -11.59
C ALA A 14 14.50 -21.33 -11.45
N ASP A 15 15.17 -20.50 -12.25
CA ASP A 15 14.97 -19.05 -12.26
C ASP A 15 13.58 -18.68 -12.81
N ILE A 16 13.16 -19.30 -13.91
CA ILE A 16 11.80 -19.10 -14.48
C ILE A 16 10.72 -19.45 -13.46
N ALA A 17 10.89 -20.55 -12.71
CA ALA A 17 9.91 -20.98 -11.71
C ALA A 17 9.73 -19.97 -10.57
N ARG A 18 10.73 -19.14 -10.27
CA ARG A 18 10.70 -18.12 -9.21
C ARG A 18 10.17 -16.76 -9.64
N ILE A 19 10.01 -16.53 -10.96
CA ILE A 19 9.52 -15.26 -11.50
C ILE A 19 8.16 -14.87 -10.90
N PRO A 20 7.14 -15.75 -10.81
CA PRO A 20 5.83 -15.38 -10.25
C PRO A 20 5.91 -14.86 -8.81
N ASP A 21 6.74 -15.48 -7.98
CA ASP A 21 6.93 -15.08 -6.58
C ASP A 21 7.61 -13.72 -6.49
N LYS A 22 8.69 -13.51 -7.26
CA LYS A 22 9.39 -12.22 -7.36
C LYS A 22 8.48 -11.10 -7.88
N MET A 23 7.64 -11.40 -8.86
CA MET A 23 6.63 -10.46 -9.38
C MET A 23 5.62 -10.09 -8.30
N ARG A 24 5.10 -11.07 -7.56
CA ARG A 24 4.15 -10.83 -6.48
C ARG A 24 4.77 -9.98 -5.38
N GLU A 25 5.98 -10.30 -4.96
CA GLU A 25 6.72 -9.56 -3.94
C GLU A 25 6.96 -8.11 -4.37
N GLY A 26 7.49 -7.90 -5.58
CA GLY A 26 7.72 -6.57 -6.14
C GLY A 26 6.44 -5.74 -6.26
N ALA A 27 5.33 -6.36 -6.67
CA ALA A 27 4.04 -5.68 -6.74
C ALA A 27 3.51 -5.27 -5.35
N LEU A 28 3.64 -6.14 -4.35
CA LEU A 28 3.22 -5.83 -2.97
C LEU A 28 4.07 -4.72 -2.34
N GLU A 29 5.37 -4.72 -2.57
CA GLU A 29 6.26 -3.63 -2.15
C GLU A 29 5.85 -2.30 -2.79
N ALA A 30 5.64 -2.28 -4.11
CA ALA A 30 5.20 -1.07 -4.82
C ALA A 30 3.84 -0.55 -4.31
N LEU A 31 2.89 -1.45 -4.03
CA LEU A 31 1.60 -1.08 -3.45
C LEU A 31 1.75 -0.53 -2.02
N ASN A 32 2.67 -1.09 -1.23
CA ASN A 32 2.96 -0.60 0.11
C ASN A 32 3.52 0.83 0.09
N ASP A 33 4.46 1.12 -0.81
CA ASP A 33 5.06 2.45 -0.94
C ASP A 33 4.06 3.48 -1.47
N ALA A 34 3.27 3.09 -2.48
CA ALA A 34 2.19 3.93 -3.00
C ALA A 34 1.15 4.24 -1.91
N THR A 35 0.88 3.27 -1.04
CA THR A 35 -0.02 3.43 0.10
C THR A 35 0.52 4.41 1.14
N ASP A 36 1.83 4.40 1.43
CA ASP A 36 2.43 5.36 2.36
C ASP A 36 2.29 6.79 1.85
N PHE A 37 2.51 7.00 0.56
CA PHE A 37 2.27 8.29 -0.07
C PHE A 37 0.79 8.68 -0.04
N MET A 38 -0.12 7.73 -0.27
CA MET A 38 -1.57 7.95 -0.14
C MET A 38 -1.95 8.45 1.26
N ILE A 39 -1.40 7.83 2.31
CA ILE A 39 -1.69 8.21 3.70
C ILE A 39 -1.22 9.63 3.97
N MET A 40 -0.02 10.00 3.49
CA MET A 40 0.50 11.35 3.62
C MET A 40 -0.46 12.37 2.98
N LEU A 41 -0.90 12.13 1.74
CA LEU A 41 -1.84 12.99 1.04
C LEU A 41 -3.20 13.05 1.74
N ALA A 42 -3.77 11.89 2.09
CA ALA A 42 -5.06 11.81 2.77
C ALA A 42 -5.05 12.55 4.11
N ARG A 43 -3.95 12.50 4.86
CA ARG A 43 -3.78 13.29 6.09
C ARG A 43 -3.69 14.79 5.82
N GLY A 44 -3.06 15.20 4.72
CA GLY A 44 -2.98 16.61 4.31
C GLY A 44 -4.33 17.16 3.85
N TYR A 45 -5.14 16.35 3.17
CA TYR A 45 -6.49 16.75 2.72
C TYR A 45 -7.56 16.62 3.81
N CYS A 46 -7.32 15.83 4.85
CA CYS A 46 -8.28 15.61 5.92
C CYS A 46 -8.56 16.93 6.65
N PRO A 47 -9.83 17.38 6.72
CA PRO A 47 -10.18 18.55 7.52
C PRO A 47 -9.85 18.29 9.00
N VAL A 48 -9.26 19.28 9.66
CA VAL A 48 -8.78 19.17 11.04
C VAL A 48 -9.75 19.89 11.97
N ASP A 49 -10.55 19.11 12.72
CA ASP A 49 -11.31 19.60 13.88
C ASP A 49 -10.50 19.36 15.17
N THR A 50 -10.33 18.08 15.57
CA THR A 50 -9.52 17.68 16.74
C THR A 50 -8.26 16.87 16.36
N GLY A 51 -8.05 16.67 15.06
CA GLY A 51 -7.01 15.81 14.50
C GLY A 51 -7.23 14.30 14.71
N THR A 52 -8.28 13.86 15.43
CA THR A 52 -8.54 12.42 15.65
C THR A 52 -8.75 11.66 14.35
N LEU A 53 -9.54 12.20 13.42
CA LEU A 53 -9.75 11.59 12.11
C LEU A 53 -8.44 11.50 11.33
N GLN A 54 -7.67 12.58 11.26
CA GLN A 54 -6.37 12.61 10.59
C GLN A 54 -5.41 11.54 11.15
N ARG A 55 -5.30 11.43 12.49
CA ARG A 55 -4.48 10.42 13.16
C ARG A 55 -4.97 8.99 12.92
N SER A 56 -6.26 8.81 12.68
CA SER A 56 -6.84 7.48 12.42
C SER A 56 -6.54 6.91 11.03
N ILE A 57 -6.11 7.78 10.09
CA ILE A 57 -5.71 7.39 8.74
C ILE A 57 -4.45 6.53 8.81
N ARG A 58 -4.56 5.29 8.35
CA ARG A 58 -3.49 4.28 8.44
C ARG A 58 -3.60 3.24 7.32
N LYS A 59 -2.52 2.51 7.11
CA LYS A 59 -2.55 1.30 6.27
C LYS A 59 -2.79 0.06 7.11
N GLU A 60 -3.37 -0.92 6.45
CA GLU A 60 -3.40 -2.30 6.90
C GLU A 60 -2.88 -3.18 5.77
N ARG A 61 -1.96 -4.08 6.12
CA ARG A 61 -1.30 -4.99 5.18
C ARG A 61 -1.65 -6.43 5.55
N SER A 62 -1.97 -7.20 4.53
CA SER A 62 -2.06 -8.65 4.57
C SER A 62 -1.08 -9.25 3.55
N GLU A 63 -1.07 -10.57 3.41
CA GLU A 63 -0.24 -11.28 2.43
C GLU A 63 -0.68 -11.07 0.97
N SER A 64 -1.92 -10.62 0.78
CA SER A 64 -2.54 -10.47 -0.54
C SER A 64 -2.97 -9.05 -0.87
N TYR A 65 -3.01 -8.14 0.11
CA TYR A 65 -3.47 -6.77 -0.12
C TYR A 65 -2.83 -5.76 0.82
N VAL A 66 -2.86 -4.52 0.36
CA VAL A 66 -2.59 -3.33 1.17
C VAL A 66 -3.82 -2.43 1.03
N ARG A 67 -4.37 -1.95 2.14
CA ARG A 67 -5.52 -1.02 2.15
C ARG A 67 -5.26 0.17 3.05
N VAL A 68 -5.91 1.29 2.74
CA VAL A 68 -5.92 2.49 3.59
C VAL A 68 -7.28 2.61 4.25
N LEU A 69 -7.27 2.90 5.55
CA LEU A 69 -8.45 3.02 6.38
C LEU A 69 -8.43 4.38 7.07
N ALA A 70 -9.61 4.96 7.26
CA ALA A 70 -9.84 6.14 8.09
C ALA A 70 -10.94 5.84 9.11
N GLY A 71 -10.76 6.31 10.34
CA GLY A 71 -11.64 6.02 11.46
C GLY A 71 -11.37 4.67 12.13
N GLY A 72 -12.18 4.38 13.14
CA GLY A 72 -12.10 3.17 13.96
C GLY A 72 -12.53 3.43 15.39
N ARG A 73 -12.98 2.37 16.08
CA ARG A 73 -13.45 2.48 17.46
C ARG A 73 -12.32 2.76 18.46
N GLN A 74 -11.10 2.41 18.09
CA GLN A 74 -9.88 2.64 18.88
C GLN A 74 -9.45 4.12 18.91
N PHE A 75 -9.99 4.96 18.03
CA PHE A 75 -9.68 6.39 17.98
C PHE A 75 -10.81 7.17 18.64
N ILE A 76 -10.56 7.75 19.80
CA ILE A 76 -11.56 8.53 20.54
C ILE A 76 -11.41 10.01 20.20
N ASN A 77 -12.53 10.67 19.89
CA ASN A 77 -12.55 12.11 19.71
C ASN A 77 -12.50 12.79 21.08
N PRO A 78 -11.48 13.61 21.40
CA PRO A 78 -11.34 14.22 22.72
C PRO A 78 -12.46 15.22 23.04
N LYS A 79 -13.13 15.79 22.04
CA LYS A 79 -14.21 16.77 22.23
C LYS A 79 -15.56 16.12 22.54
N THR A 80 -15.83 14.96 21.93
CA THR A 80 -17.13 14.28 22.05
C THR A 80 -17.07 13.02 22.90
N HIS A 81 -15.88 12.56 23.26
CA HIS A 81 -15.59 11.26 23.89
C HIS A 81 -16.20 10.06 23.14
N ARG A 82 -16.52 10.23 21.85
CA ARG A 82 -17.09 9.19 21.00
C ARG A 82 -16.03 8.59 20.07
N PRO A 83 -16.19 7.32 19.64
CA PRO A 83 -15.28 6.72 18.69
C PRO A 83 -15.34 7.39 17.31
N CYS A 84 -14.24 7.34 16.57
CA CYS A 84 -14.07 7.96 15.26
C CYS A 84 -14.74 7.15 14.15
N THR A 85 -16.07 7.09 14.15
CA THR A 85 -16.88 6.37 13.15
C THR A 85 -17.47 7.29 12.07
N TYR A 86 -17.07 8.55 12.04
CA TYR A 86 -17.62 9.59 11.16
C TYR A 86 -16.80 9.85 9.88
N ALA A 87 -15.80 9.01 9.59
CA ALA A 87 -14.91 9.19 8.42
C ALA A 87 -15.68 9.24 7.08
N VAL A 88 -16.65 8.33 6.89
CA VAL A 88 -17.48 8.28 5.67
C VAL A 88 -18.33 9.55 5.51
N TYR A 89 -18.84 10.09 6.61
CA TYR A 89 -19.61 11.33 6.61
C TYR A 89 -18.75 12.55 6.29
N VAL A 90 -17.50 12.57 6.75
CA VAL A 90 -16.54 13.63 6.38
C VAL A 90 -16.17 13.50 4.90
N GLU A 91 -15.86 12.30 4.42
CA GLU A 91 -15.50 12.05 3.01
C GLU A 91 -16.60 12.51 2.05
N SER A 92 -17.89 12.35 2.40
CA SER A 92 -19.00 12.76 1.52
C SER A 92 -19.15 14.28 1.43
N LYS A 93 -18.69 15.04 2.43
CA LYS A 93 -18.78 16.51 2.48
C LYS A 93 -17.50 17.20 2.03
N THR A 94 -16.37 16.66 2.46
CA THR A 94 -15.03 17.18 2.21
C THR A 94 -14.13 15.97 1.91
N PRO A 95 -14.09 15.52 0.64
CA PRO A 95 -13.32 14.36 0.25
C PRO A 95 -11.83 14.53 0.56
N PHE A 96 -11.23 13.52 1.18
CA PHE A 96 -9.81 13.47 1.51
C PHE A 96 -9.17 12.15 1.05
N MET A 97 -9.91 11.04 1.08
CA MET A 97 -9.44 9.73 0.61
C MET A 97 -9.47 9.63 -0.91
N LYS A 98 -10.59 10.01 -1.54
CA LYS A 98 -10.74 9.97 -3.00
C LYS A 98 -9.69 10.81 -3.73
N PRO A 99 -9.46 12.10 -3.40
CA PRO A 99 -8.42 12.87 -4.08
C PRO A 99 -7.02 12.30 -3.85
N ALA A 100 -6.72 11.78 -2.65
CA ALA A 100 -5.45 11.10 -2.38
C ALA A 100 -5.26 9.85 -3.26
N PHE A 101 -6.31 9.04 -3.44
CA PHE A 101 -6.27 7.89 -4.33
C PHE A 101 -6.10 8.30 -5.80
N GLU A 102 -6.81 9.32 -6.26
CA GLU A 102 -6.70 9.79 -7.65
C GLU A 102 -5.30 10.32 -7.98
N ALA A 103 -4.66 11.01 -7.01
CA ALA A 103 -3.29 11.50 -7.15
C ALA A 103 -2.28 10.36 -7.36
N ILE A 104 -2.39 9.28 -6.59
CA ILE A 104 -1.45 8.15 -6.72
C ILE A 104 -1.80 7.22 -7.88
N ARG A 105 -3.09 7.11 -8.26
CA ARG A 105 -3.60 6.08 -9.19
C ARG A 105 -2.84 6.07 -10.50
N ARG A 106 -2.42 7.24 -10.98
CA ARG A 106 -1.68 7.41 -12.23
C ARG A 106 -0.27 6.81 -12.19
N PHE A 107 0.32 6.69 -11.01
CA PHE A 107 1.71 6.24 -10.82
C PHE A 107 1.82 4.83 -10.24
N ILE A 108 0.71 4.24 -9.76
CA ILE A 108 0.72 2.88 -9.19
C ILE A 108 1.23 1.84 -10.19
N LYS A 109 0.72 1.87 -11.43
CA LYS A 109 1.09 0.90 -12.47
C LYS A 109 2.58 0.96 -12.77
N GLU A 110 3.11 2.16 -12.89
CA GLU A 110 4.50 2.45 -13.22
C GLU A 110 5.42 2.01 -12.07
N LYS A 111 5.06 2.33 -10.83
CA LYS A 111 5.77 1.82 -9.64
C LYS A 111 5.76 0.30 -9.54
N ILE A 112 4.63 -0.35 -9.83
CA ILE A 112 4.55 -1.81 -9.84
C ILE A 112 5.50 -2.36 -10.91
N ARG A 113 5.46 -1.81 -12.13
CA ARG A 113 6.34 -2.25 -13.22
C ARG A 113 7.82 -2.11 -12.83
N GLU A 114 8.23 -0.94 -12.37
CA GLU A 114 9.62 -0.66 -11.94
C GLU A 114 10.07 -1.65 -10.86
N ARG A 115 9.26 -1.85 -9.82
CA ARG A 115 9.64 -2.70 -8.68
C ARG A 115 9.67 -4.18 -9.03
N VAL A 116 8.76 -4.64 -9.89
CA VAL A 116 8.75 -6.01 -10.40
C VAL A 116 10.02 -6.30 -11.22
N LEU A 117 10.41 -5.40 -12.11
CA LEU A 117 11.63 -5.58 -12.92
C LEU A 117 12.88 -5.64 -12.02
N GLN A 118 13.00 -4.74 -11.04
CA GLN A 118 14.10 -4.77 -10.07
C GLN A 118 14.19 -6.10 -9.31
N LYS A 119 13.07 -6.72 -8.95
CA LYS A 119 13.06 -8.02 -8.25
C LYS A 119 13.40 -9.19 -9.15
N ILE A 120 13.05 -9.13 -10.43
CA ILE A 120 13.39 -10.17 -11.41
C ILE A 120 14.89 -10.16 -11.71
N GLU A 121 15.50 -8.97 -11.76
CA GLU A 121 16.94 -8.78 -12.06
C GLU A 121 17.88 -9.09 -10.89
N GLN A 122 17.37 -9.14 -9.65
CA GLN A 122 18.09 -9.57 -8.43
C GLN A 122 18.08 -11.09 -8.28
#